data_AF-A0A8T1WPK3-F1
#
_entry.id   AF-A0A8T1WPK3-F1
#
_cell.length_a   1.000
_cell.length_b   1.000
_cell.length_c   1.000
_cell.angle_alpha   90.00
_cell.angle_beta   90.00
_cell.angle_gamma   90.00
#
_symmetry.space_group_name_H-M   'P 1'
#
loop_
_entity.id
_entity.type
_entity.pdbx_description
1 polymer ?
#
loop_
_entity_poly.entity_id
_entity_poly.type
_entity_poly.pdbx_seq_one_letter_code
_entity_poly.pdbx_strand_id
1 'polypeptide(L)'
;MGKSMNPMEAFRREQKKKARELKKHRQERQKDKLSKLSSMDPSELKEQLKNLERQVISNPTDGPTRKRKQELEDTLRAVVKKQKEMAEDERKRQANAPLPPPMSMTELAEANKEKFQNPENSIYYHPTLNPFGAPPPGMPQRYHKMPPPTDEPTSVSRDDQENGHLYHPDLHLRVLFKSPRGLRCRVEQFRFDHRRLRLHMLKLQAG
;
A
#
# COMPACT_ATOMS: atom_id res chain seq x y z
N MET A 1 12.66 -25.84 50.97
CA MET A 1 13.89 -25.12 50.57
C MET A 1 15.04 -26.11 50.52
N GLY A 2 15.52 -26.50 49.35
CA GLY A 2 16.62 -27.46 49.21
C GLY A 2 17.37 -27.17 47.92
N LYS A 3 18.28 -26.19 47.93
CA LYS A 3 19.20 -25.97 46.82
C LYS A 3 20.13 -27.17 46.83
N SER A 4 19.93 -28.08 45.87
CA SER A 4 20.73 -29.31 45.71
C SER A 4 22.21 -29.04 45.98
N MET A 5 22.75 -29.67 47.03
CA MET A 5 24.15 -29.65 47.48
C MET A 5 25.13 -30.25 46.44
N ASN A 6 24.67 -30.50 45.21
CA ASN A 6 25.45 -31.12 44.15
C ASN A 6 26.26 -30.03 43.41
N PRO A 7 27.61 -30.07 43.48
CA PRO A 7 28.47 -29.08 42.82
C PRO A 7 28.30 -29.04 41.30
N MET A 8 27.93 -30.17 40.67
CA MET A 8 27.66 -30.25 39.23
C MET A 8 26.39 -29.48 38.83
N GLU A 9 25.35 -29.55 39.66
CA GLU A 9 24.10 -28.80 39.44
C GLU A 9 24.31 -27.30 39.65
N ALA A 10 25.16 -26.91 40.60
CA ALA A 10 25.56 -25.51 40.77
C ALA A 10 26.26 -24.96 39.53
N PHE A 11 27.22 -25.70 38.96
CA PHE A 11 27.93 -25.31 37.73
C PHE A 11 26.98 -25.18 36.53
N ARG A 12 26.08 -26.14 36.31
CA ARG A 12 25.06 -26.05 35.23
C ARG A 12 24.16 -24.84 35.38
N ARG A 13 23.76 -24.50 36.62
CA ARG A 13 22.93 -23.31 36.89
C ARG A 13 23.71 -22.03 36.67
N GLU A 14 24.98 -21.97 37.04
CA GLU A 14 25.85 -20.83 36.77
C GLU A 14 26.05 -20.62 35.28
N GLN A 15 26.31 -21.69 34.51
CA GLN A 15 26.42 -21.62 33.05
C GLN A 15 25.11 -21.14 32.40
N LYS A 16 23.96 -21.65 32.87
CA LYS A 16 22.64 -21.15 32.42
C LYS A 16 22.42 -19.68 32.78
N LYS A 17 22.87 -19.24 33.96
CA LYS A 17 22.78 -17.84 34.39
C LYS A 17 23.64 -16.94 33.49
N LYS A 18 24.91 -17.29 33.26
CA LYS A 18 25.83 -16.59 32.34
C LYS A 18 25.27 -16.52 30.92
N ALA A 19 24.73 -17.61 30.40
CA ALA A 19 24.12 -17.63 29.07
C ALA A 19 22.87 -16.72 28.98
N ARG A 20 22.02 -16.72 30.01
CA ARG A 20 20.85 -15.82 30.09
C ARG A 20 21.27 -14.35 30.18
N GLU A 21 22.26 -14.04 30.98
CA GLU A 21 22.81 -12.70 31.15
C GLU A 21 23.44 -12.18 29.85
N LEU A 22 24.24 -13.01 29.18
CA LEU A 22 24.76 -12.70 27.85
C LEU A 22 23.64 -12.47 26.82
N LYS A 23 22.58 -13.27 26.86
CA LYS A 23 21.40 -13.08 25.99
C LYS A 23 20.69 -11.76 26.29
N LYS A 24 20.53 -11.39 27.56
CA LYS A 24 19.96 -10.09 27.95
C LYS A 24 20.78 -8.93 27.41
N HIS A 25 22.11 -8.96 27.58
CA HIS A 25 22.97 -7.90 27.04
C HIS A 25 22.96 -7.83 25.51
N ARG A 26 22.84 -8.97 24.81
CA ARG A 26 22.64 -8.96 23.35
C ARG A 26 21.34 -8.28 22.97
N GLN A 27 20.26 -8.58 23.68
CA GLN A 27 18.95 -7.97 23.45
C GLN A 27 18.94 -6.48 23.78
N GLU A 28 19.58 -6.08 24.88
CA GLU A 28 19.74 -4.68 25.30
C GLU A 28 20.50 -3.88 24.23
N ARG A 29 21.66 -4.37 23.77
CA ARG A 29 22.40 -3.73 22.66
C ARG A 29 21.57 -3.63 21.38
N GLN A 30 20.75 -4.64 21.10
CA GLN A 30 19.86 -4.60 19.93
C GLN A 30 18.75 -3.56 20.11
N LYS A 31 18.15 -3.45 21.30
CA LYS A 31 17.15 -2.43 21.63
C LYS A 31 17.75 -1.03 21.54
N ASP A 32 18.95 -0.82 22.07
CA ASP A 32 19.64 0.47 21.98
C ASP A 32 19.99 0.84 20.54
N LYS A 33 20.38 -0.15 19.72
CA LYS A 33 20.57 0.07 18.28
C LYS A 33 19.26 0.48 17.61
N LEU A 34 18.15 -0.19 17.94
CA LEU A 34 16.84 0.11 17.39
C LEU A 34 16.31 1.48 17.83
N SER A 35 16.52 1.88 19.10
CA SER A 35 16.11 3.20 19.59
C SER A 35 16.88 4.31 18.87
N LYS A 36 18.20 4.16 18.72
CA LYS A 36 19.04 5.09 17.96
C LYS A 36 18.63 5.20 16.49
N LEU A 37 18.30 4.08 15.84
CA LEU A 37 17.82 4.09 14.46
C LEU A 37 16.44 4.75 14.33
N SER A 38 15.59 4.63 15.34
CA SER A 38 14.26 5.25 15.35
C SER A 38 14.32 6.75 15.58
N SER A 39 15.33 7.25 16.30
CA SER A 39 15.51 8.69 16.56
C SER A 39 16.24 9.42 15.43
N MET A 40 16.79 8.72 14.45
CA MET A 40 17.51 9.32 13.33
C MET A 40 16.59 9.65 12.17
N ASP A 41 16.72 10.87 11.65
CA ASP A 41 15.93 11.31 10.50
C ASP A 41 16.57 10.91 9.16
N PRO A 42 15.81 10.27 8.26
CA PRO A 42 16.35 9.82 6.97
C PRO A 42 16.66 10.98 6.03
N SER A 43 16.07 12.16 6.24
CA SER A 43 16.30 13.35 5.43
C SER A 43 17.67 13.96 5.71
N GLU A 44 18.02 14.12 6.99
CA GLU A 44 19.33 14.65 7.41
C GLU A 44 20.49 13.77 6.93
N LEU A 45 20.33 12.44 7.03
CA LEU A 45 21.31 11.47 6.55
C LEU A 45 21.53 11.59 5.03
N LYS A 46 20.48 11.88 4.25
CA LYS A 46 20.60 12.11 2.79
C LYS A 46 21.36 13.40 2.48
N GLU A 47 21.17 14.47 3.26
CA GLU A 47 21.89 15.72 3.08
C GLU A 47 23.38 15.58 3.41
N GLN A 48 23.69 14.91 4.52
CA GLN A 48 25.07 14.57 4.87
C GLN A 48 25.74 13.73 3.77
N LEU A 49 25.02 12.77 3.20
CA LEU A 49 25.51 11.95 2.10
C LEU A 49 25.79 12.79 0.86
N LYS A 50 24.90 13.72 0.47
CA LYS A 50 25.14 14.67 -0.63
C LYS A 50 26.39 15.54 -0.39
N ASN A 51 26.64 15.95 0.85
CA ASN A 51 27.84 16.70 1.21
C ASN A 51 29.11 15.86 1.02
N LEU A 52 29.12 14.63 1.53
CA LEU A 52 30.26 13.72 1.39
C LEU A 52 30.47 13.29 -0.06
N GLU A 53 29.40 13.12 -0.85
CA GLU A 53 29.50 12.84 -2.27
C GLU A 53 30.22 13.95 -3.02
N ARG A 54 29.89 15.21 -2.74
CA ARG A 54 30.63 16.35 -3.31
C ARG A 54 32.11 16.32 -2.94
N GLN A 55 32.44 15.97 -1.69
CA GLN A 55 33.83 15.88 -1.23
C GLN A 55 34.60 14.71 -1.85
N VAL A 56 33.95 13.56 -2.04
CA VAL A 56 34.56 12.41 -2.74
C VAL A 56 34.77 12.73 -4.21
N ILE A 57 33.84 13.45 -4.85
CA ILE A 57 33.99 13.90 -6.24
C ILE A 57 35.16 14.88 -6.36
N SER A 58 35.30 15.83 -5.42
CA SER A 58 36.41 16.79 -5.44
C SER A 58 37.76 16.16 -5.06
N ASN A 59 37.76 15.16 -4.17
CA ASN A 59 38.97 14.50 -3.66
C ASN A 59 38.83 12.96 -3.69
N PRO A 60 39.00 12.31 -4.86
CA PRO A 60 38.76 10.87 -5.02
C PRO A 60 39.72 9.96 -4.24
N THR A 61 40.90 10.46 -3.91
CA THR A 61 41.97 9.71 -3.21
C THR A 61 41.70 9.57 -1.71
N ASP A 62 40.79 10.36 -1.14
CA ASP A 62 40.54 10.37 0.30
C ASP A 62 39.73 9.14 0.76
N GLY A 63 40.45 8.10 1.17
CA GLY A 63 39.89 6.85 1.70
C GLY A 63 38.97 7.03 2.92
N PRO A 64 39.35 7.84 3.93
CA PRO A 64 38.49 8.20 5.06
C PRO A 64 37.10 8.70 4.67
N THR A 65 37.01 9.68 3.77
CA THR A 65 35.72 10.25 3.34
C THR A 65 34.85 9.22 2.62
N ARG A 66 35.45 8.33 1.83
CA ARG A 66 34.74 7.21 1.19
C ARG A 66 34.17 6.23 2.21
N LYS A 67 34.94 5.88 3.25
CA LYS A 67 34.45 5.01 4.34
C LYS A 67 33.29 5.67 5.08
N ARG A 68 33.41 6.98 5.37
CA ARG A 68 32.35 7.72 6.04
C ARG A 68 31.06 7.79 5.23
N LYS A 69 31.18 7.97 3.90
CA LYS A 69 30.04 7.88 2.98
C LYS A 69 29.36 6.51 3.08
N GLN A 70 30.16 5.43 3.06
CA GLN A 70 29.65 4.06 3.14
C GLN A 70 28.89 3.80 4.46
N GLU A 71 29.42 4.25 5.59
CA GLU A 71 28.77 4.13 6.90
C GLU A 71 27.43 4.85 6.97
N LEU A 72 27.34 6.07 6.42
CA LEU A 72 26.09 6.83 6.36
C LEU A 72 25.06 6.19 5.42
N GLU A 73 25.51 5.63 4.31
CA GLU A 73 24.66 4.84 3.42
C GLU A 73 24.06 3.61 4.12
N ASP A 74 24.88 2.84 4.83
CA ASP A 74 24.43 1.68 5.59
C ASP A 74 23.45 2.07 6.70
N THR A 75 23.71 3.19 7.37
CA THR A 75 22.81 3.75 8.39
C THR A 75 21.48 4.17 7.77
N LEU A 76 21.49 4.89 6.64
CA LEU A 76 20.27 5.28 5.92
C LEU A 76 19.45 4.06 5.48
N ARG A 77 20.10 3.02 4.95
CA ARG A 77 19.43 1.76 4.61
C ARG A 77 18.76 1.13 5.83
N ALA A 78 19.43 1.13 6.99
CA ALA A 78 18.88 0.60 8.22
C ALA A 78 17.67 1.42 8.74
N VAL A 79 17.74 2.76 8.70
CA VAL A 79 16.63 3.66 9.11
C VAL A 79 15.41 3.46 8.21
N VAL A 80 15.60 3.50 6.88
CA VAL A 80 14.48 3.31 5.93
C VAL A 80 13.86 1.92 6.09
N LYS A 81 14.67 0.88 6.27
CA LYS A 81 14.17 -0.46 6.55
C LYS A 81 13.33 -0.48 7.83
N LYS A 82 13.80 0.17 8.91
CA LYS A 82 13.07 0.19 10.18
C LYS A 82 11.76 0.95 10.08
N GLN A 83 11.72 2.08 9.37
CA GLN A 83 10.48 2.83 9.13
C GLN A 83 9.46 2.01 8.34
N LYS A 84 9.92 1.26 7.33
CA LYS A 84 9.04 0.35 6.57
C LYS A 84 8.48 -0.77 7.43
N GLU A 85 9.31 -1.41 8.26
CA GLU A 85 8.87 -2.44 9.20
C GLU A 85 7.85 -1.89 10.21
N MET A 86 8.07 -0.70 10.75
CA MET A 86 7.13 -0.04 11.66
C MET A 86 5.78 0.24 10.97
N ALA A 87 5.81 0.79 9.75
CA ALA A 87 4.59 1.04 8.98
C ALA A 87 3.86 -0.26 8.60
N GLU A 88 4.59 -1.34 8.29
CA GLU A 88 4.00 -2.65 8.00
C GLU A 88 3.40 -3.29 9.26
N ASP A 89 4.08 -3.20 10.40
CA ASP A 89 3.56 -3.66 11.70
C ASP A 89 2.32 -2.88 12.11
N GLU A 90 2.28 -1.57 11.89
CA GLU A 90 1.09 -0.73 12.09
C GLU A 90 -0.05 -1.15 11.15
N ARG A 91 0.24 -1.38 9.88
CA ARG A 91 -0.75 -1.88 8.92
C ARG A 91 -1.28 -3.26 9.29
N LYS A 92 -0.41 -4.16 9.78
CA LYS A 92 -0.82 -5.47 10.30
C LYS A 92 -1.63 -5.36 11.58
N ARG A 93 -1.29 -4.43 12.48
CA ARG A 93 -2.09 -4.14 13.69
C ARG A 93 -3.44 -3.55 13.33
N GLN A 94 -3.53 -2.68 12.33
CA GLN A 94 -4.81 -2.17 11.81
C GLN A 94 -5.62 -3.27 11.13
N ALA A 95 -4.99 -4.15 10.37
CA ALA A 95 -5.66 -5.29 9.73
C ALA A 95 -6.13 -6.36 10.73
N ASN A 96 -5.41 -6.53 11.84
CA ASN A 96 -5.78 -7.44 12.94
C ASN A 96 -6.50 -6.73 14.09
N ALA A 97 -6.80 -5.43 13.95
CA ALA A 97 -7.60 -4.72 14.93
C ALA A 97 -9.00 -5.37 14.92
N PRO A 98 -9.57 -5.69 16.09
CA PRO A 98 -10.95 -6.15 16.17
C PRO A 98 -11.83 -5.20 15.36
N LEU A 99 -12.66 -5.76 14.47
CA LEU A 99 -13.66 -4.98 13.75
C LEU A 99 -14.39 -4.08 14.77
N PRO A 100 -14.63 -2.79 14.45
CA PRO A 100 -15.34 -1.91 15.35
C PRO A 100 -16.65 -2.60 15.78
N PRO A 101 -17.06 -2.45 17.06
CA PRO A 101 -18.27 -3.06 17.55
C PRO A 101 -19.43 -2.74 16.61
N PRO A 102 -20.35 -3.69 16.33
CA PRO A 102 -21.49 -3.42 15.46
C PRO A 102 -22.22 -2.19 16.00
N MET A 103 -22.27 -1.14 15.19
CA MET A 103 -22.96 0.11 15.55
C MET A 103 -24.42 -0.19 15.91
N SER A 104 -24.94 0.54 16.89
CA SER A 104 -26.36 0.43 17.24
C SER A 104 -27.24 0.84 16.05
N MET A 105 -28.47 0.31 15.97
CA MET A 105 -29.40 0.63 14.86
C MET A 105 -29.63 2.14 14.68
N THR A 106 -29.51 2.91 15.77
CA THR A 106 -29.59 4.37 15.79
C THR A 106 -28.36 5.04 15.20
N GLU A 107 -27.15 4.59 15.55
CA GLU A 107 -25.88 5.10 14.99
C GLU A 107 -25.77 4.83 13.49
N LEU A 108 -26.25 3.67 13.02
CA LEU A 108 -26.33 3.35 11.60
C LEU A 108 -27.26 4.29 10.85
N ALA A 109 -28.41 4.63 11.43
CA ALA A 109 -29.35 5.57 10.84
C ALA A 109 -28.79 7.00 10.79
N GLU A 110 -28.07 7.44 11.83
CA GLU A 110 -27.41 8.74 11.88
C GLU A 110 -26.26 8.84 10.87
N ALA A 111 -25.38 7.84 10.82
CA ALA A 111 -24.30 7.78 9.84
C ALA A 111 -24.82 7.75 8.39
N ASN A 112 -25.97 7.09 8.15
CA ASN A 112 -26.60 7.09 6.83
C ASN A 112 -27.24 8.45 6.49
N LYS A 113 -27.84 9.15 7.47
CA LYS A 113 -28.36 10.51 7.27
C LYS A 113 -27.24 11.51 6.95
N GLU A 114 -26.09 11.40 7.61
CA GLU A 114 -24.93 12.26 7.34
C GLU A 114 -24.34 12.02 5.94
N LYS A 115 -24.30 10.75 5.50
CA LYS A 115 -23.77 10.37 4.18
C LYS A 115 -24.69 10.73 3.02
N PHE A 116 -26.01 10.67 3.23
CA PHE A 116 -27.02 10.89 2.19
C PHE A 116 -27.86 12.13 2.50
N GLN A 117 -27.25 13.29 2.24
CA GLN A 117 -27.92 14.59 2.31
C GLN A 117 -28.96 14.65 1.17
N ASN A 118 -30.25 14.55 1.52
CA ASN A 118 -31.42 14.48 0.62
C ASN A 118 -31.66 13.09 0.01
N PRO A 119 -32.27 12.15 0.78
CA PRO A 119 -32.57 10.82 0.29
C PRO A 119 -33.54 10.83 -0.90
N GLU A 120 -34.55 11.72 -0.90
CA GLU A 120 -35.58 11.80 -1.95
C GLU A 120 -35.03 12.13 -3.35
N ASN A 121 -33.90 12.85 -3.39
CA ASN A 121 -33.25 13.19 -4.65
C ASN A 121 -32.35 12.06 -5.17
N SER A 122 -32.11 11.00 -4.40
CA SER A 122 -31.31 9.86 -4.83
C SER A 122 -32.07 9.03 -5.86
N ILE A 123 -31.38 8.59 -6.92
CA ILE A 123 -31.94 7.65 -7.91
C ILE A 123 -32.35 6.33 -7.25
N TYR A 124 -31.74 5.98 -6.12
CA TYR A 124 -31.97 4.72 -5.42
C TYR A 124 -33.00 4.87 -4.30
N TYR A 125 -33.64 6.03 -4.15
CA TYR A 125 -34.64 6.28 -3.12
C TYR A 125 -35.87 5.39 -3.29
N HIS A 126 -36.28 4.75 -2.19
CA HIS A 126 -37.57 4.08 -2.12
C HIS A 126 -38.13 4.25 -0.70
N PRO A 127 -39.36 4.75 -0.53
CA PRO A 127 -39.90 5.12 0.78
C PRO A 127 -39.89 3.97 1.80
N THR A 128 -40.21 2.75 1.35
CA THR A 128 -40.27 1.56 2.22
C THR A 128 -38.97 0.75 2.27
N LEU A 129 -38.30 0.53 1.14
CA LEU A 129 -37.17 -0.40 1.04
C LEU A 129 -35.80 0.28 1.19
N ASN A 130 -35.70 1.58 0.91
CA ASN A 130 -34.45 2.34 0.98
C ASN A 130 -34.71 3.82 1.31
N PRO A 131 -35.10 4.13 2.56
CA PRO A 131 -35.46 5.48 2.97
C PRO A 131 -34.27 6.46 2.99
N PHE A 132 -33.03 5.94 2.96
CA PHE A 132 -31.82 6.74 2.93
C PHE A 132 -31.30 7.00 1.51
N GLY A 133 -31.89 6.37 0.48
CA GLY A 133 -31.43 6.49 -0.90
C GLY A 133 -30.00 5.98 -1.10
N ALA A 134 -29.57 5.01 -0.29
CA ALA A 134 -28.23 4.42 -0.36
C ALA A 134 -28.07 3.62 -1.66
N PRO A 135 -26.92 3.71 -2.35
CA PRO A 135 -26.73 2.97 -3.58
C PRO A 135 -26.53 1.48 -3.26
N PRO A 136 -26.99 0.57 -4.12
CA PRO A 136 -26.69 -0.85 -3.94
C PRO A 136 -25.16 -1.07 -3.98
N PRO A 137 -24.65 -2.12 -3.32
CA PRO A 137 -23.22 -2.39 -3.25
C PRO A 137 -22.56 -2.42 -4.64
N GLY A 138 -21.53 -1.61 -4.84
CA GLY A 138 -20.79 -1.53 -6.10
C GLY A 138 -21.30 -0.47 -7.09
N MET A 139 -22.44 0.18 -6.83
CA MET A 139 -22.92 1.31 -7.63
C MET A 139 -22.55 2.66 -7.00
N PRO A 140 -22.19 3.68 -7.79
CA PRO A 140 -21.94 5.02 -7.28
C PRO A 140 -23.25 5.70 -6.86
N GLN A 141 -23.18 6.59 -5.86
CA GLN A 141 -24.29 7.46 -5.46
C GLN A 141 -24.65 8.42 -6.61
N ARG A 142 -25.94 8.48 -6.97
CA ARG A 142 -26.43 9.34 -8.04
C ARG A 142 -27.71 10.04 -7.60
N TYR A 143 -27.84 11.31 -7.98
CA TYR A 143 -29.01 12.13 -7.70
C TYR A 143 -29.75 12.47 -8.99
N HIS A 144 -31.08 12.61 -8.89
CA HIS A 144 -31.88 13.23 -9.93
C HIS A 144 -31.40 14.66 -10.12
N LYS A 145 -31.05 15.00 -11.37
CA LYS A 145 -30.80 16.39 -11.74
C LYS A 145 -32.17 17.03 -11.80
N MET A 146 -32.48 17.93 -10.86
CA MET A 146 -33.65 18.79 -11.00
C MET A 146 -33.55 19.47 -12.36
N PRO A 147 -34.53 19.32 -13.27
CA PRO A 147 -34.60 20.21 -14.40
C PRO A 147 -34.67 21.65 -13.84
N PRO A 148 -34.03 22.63 -14.48
CA PRO A 148 -34.22 24.03 -14.10
C PRO A 148 -35.73 24.32 -14.07
N PRO A 149 -36.21 25.18 -13.17
CA PRO A 149 -37.64 25.49 -13.07
C PRO A 149 -38.09 26.04 -14.42
N THR A 150 -38.77 25.20 -15.20
CA THR A 150 -39.49 25.60 -16.39
C THR A 150 -40.87 25.97 -15.92
N ASP A 151 -41.12 27.27 -15.85
CA ASP A 151 -42.48 27.78 -15.95
C ASP A 151 -43.08 27.22 -17.26
N GLU A 152 -44.32 26.72 -17.17
CA GLU A 152 -45.28 26.38 -18.22
C GLU A 152 -45.76 24.91 -18.30
N PRO A 153 -47.09 24.67 -18.27
CA PRO A 153 -47.69 23.36 -18.44
C PRO A 153 -47.99 23.09 -19.91
N THR A 154 -47.63 21.92 -20.44
CA THR A 154 -48.32 21.40 -21.63
C THR A 154 -48.23 19.88 -21.73
N SER A 155 -49.40 19.28 -21.58
CA SER A 155 -49.76 17.90 -21.87
C SER A 155 -49.62 17.59 -23.37
N VAL A 156 -48.85 16.58 -23.79
CA VAL A 156 -49.20 15.72 -24.96
C VAL A 156 -48.52 14.33 -24.89
N SER A 157 -49.37 13.32 -24.94
CA SER A 157 -49.34 11.95 -25.50
C SER A 157 -48.04 11.26 -25.98
N ARG A 158 -47.86 10.04 -25.45
CA ARG A 158 -47.75 8.71 -26.10
C ARG A 158 -47.41 8.55 -27.60
N ASP A 159 -46.57 7.52 -27.81
CA ASP A 159 -46.47 6.53 -28.92
C ASP A 159 -45.25 6.59 -29.89
N ASP A 160 -44.51 5.48 -29.84
CA ASP A 160 -43.77 4.73 -30.88
C ASP A 160 -42.83 5.40 -31.90
N GLN A 161 -41.56 4.96 -31.92
CA GLN A 161 -40.95 4.30 -33.09
C GLN A 161 -39.50 3.81 -32.84
N GLU A 162 -39.36 2.48 -32.90
CA GLU A 162 -38.42 1.67 -33.69
C GLU A 162 -37.12 2.28 -34.29
N ASN A 163 -36.11 1.40 -34.33
CA ASN A 163 -34.91 1.36 -35.20
C ASN A 163 -33.65 2.12 -34.79
N GLY A 164 -32.59 1.33 -34.54
CA GLY A 164 -31.23 1.83 -34.29
C GLY A 164 -30.18 0.73 -34.23
N HIS A 165 -30.07 -0.07 -35.29
CA HIS A 165 -28.91 -0.93 -35.54
C HIS A 165 -27.67 -0.05 -35.70
N LEU A 166 -26.72 -0.08 -34.75
CA LEU A 166 -25.47 0.65 -34.90
C LEU A 166 -24.28 -0.16 -34.37
N TYR A 167 -23.55 -0.73 -35.33
CA TYR A 167 -22.10 -0.90 -35.40
C TYR A 167 -21.33 -1.00 -34.08
N HIS A 168 -20.71 -2.18 -33.88
CA HIS A 168 -19.62 -2.40 -32.94
C HIS A 168 -18.30 -2.04 -33.65
N PRO A 169 -17.59 -0.95 -33.30
CA PRO A 169 -16.22 -0.78 -33.75
C PRO A 169 -15.24 -1.46 -32.79
N ASP A 170 -14.34 -2.24 -33.39
CA ASP A 170 -13.19 -2.89 -32.78
C ASP A 170 -12.38 -1.95 -31.87
N LEU A 171 -12.17 -2.39 -30.63
CA LEU A 171 -11.30 -1.75 -29.64
C LEU A 171 -9.82 -1.98 -30.01
N HIS A 172 -9.27 -1.13 -30.86
CA HIS A 172 -7.82 -1.00 -31.01
C HIS A 172 -7.20 -0.34 -29.76
N LEU A 173 -6.74 -1.15 -28.81
CA LEU A 173 -6.00 -0.70 -27.65
C LEU A 173 -4.59 -0.25 -28.05
N ARG A 174 -4.41 1.05 -28.33
CA ARG A 174 -3.09 1.66 -28.52
C ARG A 174 -2.47 1.97 -27.16
N VAL A 175 -1.58 1.10 -26.69
CA VAL A 175 -0.74 1.37 -25.52
C VAL A 175 0.43 2.27 -25.96
N LEU A 176 0.40 3.53 -25.55
CA LEU A 176 1.51 4.48 -25.71
C LEU A 176 2.56 4.25 -24.62
N PHE A 177 3.74 3.75 -25.00
CA PHE A 177 4.91 3.73 -24.10
C PHE A 177 5.81 4.93 -24.40
N LYS A 178 6.11 5.73 -23.37
CA LYS A 178 6.96 6.92 -23.44
C LYS A 178 8.42 6.48 -23.27
N SER A 179 9.17 6.42 -24.38
CA SER A 179 10.61 6.14 -24.38
C SER A 179 11.42 7.43 -24.14
N PRO A 180 12.56 7.40 -23.42
CA PRO A 180 13.29 8.61 -23.02
C PRO A 180 14.22 9.20 -24.09
N ARG A 181 14.27 8.65 -25.33
CA ARG A 181 15.27 9.09 -26.33
C ARG A 181 14.74 8.99 -27.76
N GLY A 182 14.17 10.09 -28.26
CA GLY A 182 14.09 10.40 -29.70
C GLY A 182 13.17 9.54 -30.58
N LEU A 183 12.66 10.16 -31.64
CA LEU A 183 11.75 9.56 -32.62
C LEU A 183 12.49 8.55 -33.51
N ARG A 184 12.12 7.26 -33.44
CA ARG A 184 12.26 6.32 -34.56
C ARG A 184 11.02 5.43 -34.63
N CYS A 185 10.28 5.55 -35.73
CA CYS A 185 9.24 4.59 -36.09
C CYS A 185 9.91 3.30 -36.57
N ARG A 186 9.74 2.20 -35.83
CA ARG A 186 10.10 0.86 -36.30
C ARG A 186 8.84 0.02 -36.36
N VAL A 187 8.41 -0.32 -37.57
CA VAL A 187 7.39 -1.34 -37.78
C VAL A 187 8.11 -2.68 -37.74
N GLU A 188 8.12 -3.35 -36.58
CA GLU A 188 8.53 -4.75 -36.49
C GLU A 188 7.29 -5.63 -36.44
N GLN A 189 7.15 -6.48 -37.47
CA GLN A 189 6.20 -7.60 -37.45
C GLN A 189 6.62 -8.56 -36.34
N PHE A 190 5.79 -8.66 -35.29
CA PHE A 190 5.94 -9.69 -34.25
C PHE A 190 5.66 -11.07 -34.87
N ARG A 191 6.70 -11.82 -35.22
CA ARG A 191 6.58 -13.27 -35.40
C ARG A 191 6.51 -13.90 -34.02
N PHE A 192 5.38 -14.54 -33.74
CA PHE A 192 5.12 -15.23 -32.49
C PHE A 192 5.94 -16.53 -32.43
N ASP A 193 7.09 -16.49 -31.76
CA ASP A 193 7.99 -17.65 -31.64
C ASP A 193 7.41 -18.69 -30.66
N HIS A 194 6.69 -19.68 -31.22
CA HIS A 194 6.15 -20.84 -30.50
C HIS A 194 7.21 -21.66 -29.71
N ARG A 195 8.50 -21.53 -30.04
CA ARG A 195 9.59 -22.23 -29.34
C ARG A 195 9.75 -21.76 -27.89
N ARG A 196 9.48 -20.48 -27.61
CA ARG A 196 9.66 -19.92 -26.26
C ARG A 196 8.55 -20.34 -25.29
N LEU A 197 7.33 -20.50 -25.80
CA LEU A 197 6.19 -21.04 -25.04
C LEU A 197 6.39 -22.52 -24.70
N ARG A 198 6.97 -23.31 -25.61
CA ARG A 198 7.23 -24.74 -25.36
C ARG A 198 8.28 -24.96 -24.26
N LEU A 199 9.30 -24.12 -24.21
CA LEU A 199 10.32 -24.18 -23.14
C LEU A 199 9.75 -23.78 -21.76
N HIS A 200 8.78 -22.87 -21.74
CA HIS A 200 8.16 -22.42 -20.50
C HIS A 200 7.13 -23.43 -19.96
N MET A 201 6.44 -24.15 -20.84
CA MET A 201 5.52 -25.24 -20.48
C MET A 201 6.26 -26.47 -19.95
N LEU A 202 7.39 -26.85 -20.55
CA LEU A 202 8.22 -27.97 -20.05
C LEU A 202 8.84 -27.69 -18.67
N LYS A 203 9.12 -26.42 -18.35
CA LYS A 203 9.61 -26.02 -17.01
C LYS A 203 8.56 -26.07 -15.91
N LEU A 204 7.27 -26.04 -16.25
CA LEU A 204 6.18 -26.09 -15.28
C LEU A 204 5.75 -27.52 -14.94
N GLN A 205 6.11 -28.51 -15.76
CA GLN A 205 5.82 -29.93 -15.50
C GLN A 205 6.91 -30.68 -14.72
N ALA A 206 8.06 -30.05 -14.47
CA ALA A 206 9.20 -30.66 -13.78
C ALA A 206 9.44 -30.08 -12.36
N GLY A 207 8.42 -29.47 -11.76
CA GLY A 207 8.44 -28.94 -10.39
C GLY A 207 7.40 -29.61 -9.52
#